data_AF-A0A838SM29-F1
#
_entry.id   AF-A0A838SM29-F1
#
_cell.length_a   1.000
_cell.length_b   1.000
_cell.length_c   1.000
_cell.angle_alpha   90.00
_cell.angle_beta   90.00
_cell.angle_gamma   90.00
#
_symmetry.space_group_name_H-M   'P 1'
#
loop_
_entity.id
_entity.type
_entity.pdbx_description
1 polymer ?
#
loop_
_entity_poly.entity_id
_entity_poly.type
_entity_poly.pdbx_seq_one_letter_code
_entity_poly.pdbx_strand_id
1 'polypeptide(L)'
;MSSHWEVGDRQGPPWRAIGVGVLIAGLIVAAILLRDRGGLSVETGGEAAQVGERELELVVQAPYEAGERWFCSAEFPVRVFSDGAAYPPEHPGGPGVEERPSACYADGPAALEAGFEIAPPPANVDLVAGIYLEPTPTGLPAVCQQAAGVLGYAVPCPSRLPTPGGSARCLAAGCRFAGGFVMEARGFPVPNDWCDGCDAHVVVAAAPAGDQAAAPLVTCDGIVGSPAPEQPASQFERCPQGPPWLPNAGGLPHEEHTLTRWRRGAVDYAISIEGFSPAHADVLRQLVRDLAYVDANG
;
A
#
# COMPACT_ATOMS: atom_id res chain seq x y z
N MET A 1 -5.31 63.75 3.18
CA MET A 1 -5.95 62.66 3.95
C MET A 1 -4.87 61.64 4.22
N SER A 2 -4.31 61.70 5.42
CA SER A 2 -3.07 61.03 5.79
C SER A 2 -3.43 59.95 6.81
N SER A 3 -3.37 58.68 6.44
CA SER A 3 -3.60 57.57 7.36
C SER A 3 -2.28 57.22 8.07
N HIS A 4 -2.23 57.56 9.34
CA HIS A 4 -1.29 57.00 10.32
C HIS A 4 -1.63 55.51 10.51
N TRP A 5 -0.62 54.66 10.43
CA TRP A 5 -0.71 53.26 10.87
C TRP A 5 0.07 53.14 12.19
N GLU A 6 -0.63 52.82 13.28
CA GLU A 6 -0.03 52.47 14.56
C GLU A 6 0.57 51.06 14.49
N VAL A 7 1.84 50.96 14.84
CA VAL A 7 2.57 49.70 15.02
C VAL A 7 2.27 49.18 16.42
N GLY A 8 1.47 48.12 16.52
CA GLY A 8 1.19 47.44 17.78
C GLY A 8 2.32 46.46 18.15
N ASP A 9 2.92 46.66 19.32
CA ASP A 9 3.90 45.76 19.92
C ASP A 9 3.29 44.39 20.20
N ARG A 10 3.80 43.35 19.52
CA ARG A 10 3.44 41.95 19.77
C ARG A 10 4.28 41.42 20.93
N GLN A 11 3.65 41.18 22.07
CA GLN A 11 4.25 40.45 23.18
C GLN A 11 4.46 38.99 22.79
N GLY A 12 5.72 38.55 22.77
CA GLY A 12 6.09 37.16 22.47
C GLY A 12 5.75 36.19 23.62
N PRO A 13 5.62 34.89 23.32
CA PRO A 13 5.21 33.88 24.29
C PRO A 13 6.26 33.66 25.40
N PRO A 14 5.84 33.31 26.64
CA PRO A 14 6.74 33.14 27.77
C PRO A 14 7.49 31.80 27.72
N TRP A 15 8.66 31.79 27.06
CA TRP A 15 9.57 30.63 26.92
C TRP A 15 9.99 29.95 28.23
N ARG A 16 9.78 30.58 29.39
CA ARG A 16 10.18 30.03 30.69
C ARG A 16 9.27 28.90 31.20
N ALA A 17 8.03 28.79 30.72
CA ALA A 17 7.11 27.73 31.17
C ALA A 17 7.38 26.37 30.50
N ILE A 18 7.92 26.37 29.28
CA ILE A 18 8.14 25.15 28.49
C ILE A 18 9.32 24.33 29.04
N GLY A 19 10.36 25.00 29.57
CA GLY A 19 11.56 24.33 30.08
C GLY A 19 11.31 23.45 31.32
N VAL A 20 10.32 23.79 32.15
CA VAL A 20 10.04 23.03 33.39
C VAL A 20 9.27 21.74 33.10
N GLY A 21 8.38 21.72 32.10
CA GLY A 21 7.61 20.53 31.73
C GLY A 21 8.46 19.39 31.20
N VAL A 22 9.47 19.69 30.40
CA VAL A 22 10.36 18.68 29.77
C VAL A 22 11.22 17.95 30.82
N LEU A 23 11.69 18.67 31.85
CA LEU A 23 12.49 18.07 32.93
C LEU A 23 11.70 17.06 33.77
N ILE A 24 10.42 17.35 34.05
CA ILE A 24 9.56 16.45 34.84
C ILE A 24 9.26 15.18 34.05
N ALA A 25 8.94 15.29 32.76
CA ALA A 25 8.68 14.14 31.91
C ALA A 25 9.91 13.21 31.78
N GLY A 26 11.10 13.79 31.62
CA GLY A 26 12.36 13.03 31.55
C GLY A 26 12.66 12.24 32.83
N LEU A 27 12.39 12.82 34.01
CA LEU A 27 12.60 12.13 35.29
C LEU A 27 11.63 10.95 35.51
N ILE A 28 10.38 11.06 35.04
CA ILE A 28 9.40 9.97 35.14
C ILE A 28 9.81 8.78 34.26
N VAL A 29 10.24 9.03 33.02
CA VAL A 29 10.70 7.96 32.11
C VAL A 29 11.95 7.26 32.67
N ALA A 30 12.91 8.01 33.20
CA ALA A 30 14.10 7.45 33.83
C ALA A 30 13.77 6.57 35.04
N ALA A 31 12.80 6.96 35.87
CA ALA A 31 12.35 6.18 37.02
C ALA A 31 11.66 4.87 36.61
N ILE A 32 10.89 4.86 35.51
CA ILE A 32 10.25 3.64 34.97
C ILE A 32 11.32 2.68 34.45
N LEU A 33 12.29 3.17 33.66
CA LEU A 33 13.36 2.33 33.09
C LEU A 33 14.32 1.76 34.14
N LEU A 34 14.51 2.45 35.26
CA LEU A 34 15.33 1.94 36.38
C LEU A 34 14.60 0.90 37.23
N ARG A 35 13.25 0.91 37.24
CA ARG A 35 12.46 -0.08 37.98
C ARG A 35 12.43 -1.45 37.29
N ASP A 36 12.54 -1.49 35.97
CA ASP A 36 12.49 -2.73 35.16
C ASP A 36 13.82 -3.51 35.11
N ARG A 37 14.93 -2.91 35.55
CA ARG A 37 16.23 -3.62 35.60
C ARG A 37 16.43 -4.47 36.85
N GLY A 38 15.48 -4.43 37.79
CA GLY A 38 15.55 -5.14 39.07
C GLY A 38 14.90 -6.53 39.05
N GLY A 39 15.52 -7.49 38.35
CA GLY A 39 15.47 -8.90 38.75
C GLY A 39 14.36 -9.77 38.17
N LEU A 40 14.76 -10.65 37.26
CA LEU A 40 14.25 -12.02 37.13
C LEU A 40 15.35 -12.87 36.47
N SER A 41 16.32 -13.30 37.28
CA SER A 41 17.20 -14.41 36.93
C SER A 41 16.40 -15.70 37.09
N VAL A 42 15.89 -16.24 35.99
CA VAL A 42 15.26 -17.56 35.94
C VAL A 42 16.36 -18.59 35.71
N GLU A 43 16.60 -19.45 36.71
CA GLU A 43 17.42 -20.65 36.54
C GLU A 43 16.69 -21.63 35.61
N THR A 44 17.26 -21.90 34.44
CA THR A 44 16.84 -22.99 33.56
C THR A 44 17.62 -24.26 33.88
N GLY A 45 17.25 -24.91 34.97
CA GLY A 45 17.58 -26.31 35.23
C GLY A 45 16.35 -27.17 34.95
N GLY A 46 16.33 -27.90 33.83
CA GLY A 46 15.21 -28.76 33.50
C GLY A 46 15.32 -29.43 32.14
N GLU A 47 15.82 -30.66 32.17
CA GLU A 47 15.40 -31.84 31.39
C GLU A 47 14.89 -31.63 29.95
N ALA A 48 15.62 -32.24 29.00
CA ALA A 48 15.19 -32.44 27.63
C ALA A 48 13.91 -33.31 27.58
N ALA A 49 12.76 -32.64 27.65
CA ALA A 49 11.47 -33.25 27.36
C ALA A 49 11.41 -33.61 25.87
N GLN A 50 11.05 -34.86 25.62
CA GLN A 50 10.81 -35.41 24.30
C GLN A 50 9.83 -34.52 23.53
N VAL A 51 10.21 -34.15 22.30
CA VAL A 51 9.33 -33.49 21.33
C VAL A 51 8.28 -34.52 20.92
N GLY A 52 7.22 -34.63 21.73
CA GLY A 52 5.97 -35.23 21.30
C GLY A 52 5.41 -34.40 20.15
N GLU A 53 4.83 -35.09 19.18
CA GLU A 53 4.05 -34.50 18.10
C GLU A 53 3.13 -33.43 18.68
N ARG A 54 3.48 -32.16 18.44
CA ARG A 54 2.58 -31.04 18.71
C ARG A 54 1.42 -31.23 17.75
N GLU A 55 0.33 -31.80 18.26
CA GLU A 55 -1.00 -31.56 17.74
C GLU A 55 -1.08 -30.04 17.58
N LEU A 56 -0.99 -29.58 16.32
CA LEU A 56 -1.18 -28.18 15.97
C LEU A 56 -2.60 -27.87 16.42
N GLU A 57 -2.73 -27.30 17.61
CA GLU A 57 -3.98 -26.80 18.14
C GLU A 57 -4.47 -25.79 17.11
N LEU A 58 -5.44 -26.22 16.30
CA LEU A 58 -5.96 -25.45 15.20
C LEU A 58 -6.61 -24.23 15.82
N VAL A 59 -5.90 -23.10 15.80
CA VAL A 59 -6.35 -21.90 16.50
C VAL A 59 -7.52 -21.33 15.71
N VAL A 60 -8.72 -21.73 16.09
CA VAL A 60 -10.00 -21.26 15.55
C VAL A 60 -10.60 -20.26 16.51
N GLN A 61 -11.13 -19.17 15.98
CA GLN A 61 -11.85 -18.18 16.78
C GLN A 61 -13.31 -18.12 16.37
N ALA A 62 -14.19 -17.93 17.35
CA ALA A 62 -15.58 -17.56 17.08
C ALA A 62 -15.64 -16.11 16.58
N PRO A 63 -16.47 -15.80 15.57
CA PRO A 63 -16.70 -14.41 15.17
C PRO A 63 -17.36 -13.64 16.31
N TYR A 64 -17.15 -12.33 16.33
CA TYR A 64 -17.78 -11.43 17.29
C TYR A 64 -18.77 -10.49 16.60
N GLU A 65 -19.76 -10.05 17.38
CA GLU A 65 -20.82 -9.14 16.95
C GLU A 65 -20.51 -7.71 17.41
N ALA A 66 -20.69 -6.73 16.52
CA ALA A 66 -20.61 -5.31 16.86
C ALA A 66 -21.74 -4.54 16.16
N GLY A 67 -22.83 -4.29 16.90
CA GLY A 67 -24.08 -3.80 16.32
C GLY A 67 -24.78 -4.91 15.53
N GLU A 68 -25.21 -4.63 14.31
CA GLU A 68 -25.84 -5.62 13.41
C GLU A 68 -24.82 -6.27 12.45
N ARG A 69 -23.54 -6.32 12.86
CA ARG A 69 -22.42 -6.73 12.00
C ARG A 69 -21.55 -7.77 12.69
N TRP A 70 -20.99 -8.66 11.88
CA TRP A 70 -20.14 -9.77 12.29
C TRP A 70 -18.73 -9.61 11.74
N PHE A 71 -17.75 -9.87 12.61
CA PHE A 71 -16.34 -9.68 12.29
C PHE A 71 -15.52 -10.85 12.81
N CYS A 72 -14.38 -11.07 12.16
CA CYS A 72 -13.27 -11.81 12.72
C CYS A 72 -12.21 -10.83 13.23
N SER A 73 -11.40 -11.24 14.21
CA SER A 73 -10.32 -10.38 14.67
C SER A 73 -9.21 -10.27 13.63
N ALA A 74 -8.32 -9.28 13.79
CA ALA A 74 -7.19 -9.10 12.91
C ALA A 74 -6.24 -10.32 12.90
N GLU A 75 -6.17 -11.06 14.02
CA GLU A 75 -5.38 -12.29 14.14
C GLU A 75 -6.03 -13.51 13.46
N PHE A 76 -7.34 -13.47 13.19
CA PHE A 76 -8.09 -14.56 12.55
C PHE A 76 -8.92 -14.08 11.35
N PRO A 77 -8.34 -13.39 10.36
CA PRO A 77 -9.11 -12.57 9.45
C PRO A 77 -9.80 -13.38 8.33
N VAL A 78 -9.54 -14.68 8.21
CA VAL A 78 -10.22 -15.55 7.22
C VAL A 78 -11.59 -15.95 7.74
N ARG A 79 -12.63 -15.54 7.01
CA ARG A 79 -14.04 -15.80 7.35
C ARG A 79 -14.51 -17.08 6.68
N VAL A 80 -15.06 -17.99 7.45
CA VAL A 80 -15.64 -19.25 6.94
C VAL A 80 -17.15 -19.23 7.14
N PHE A 81 -17.91 -19.77 6.19
CA PHE A 81 -19.37 -19.81 6.24
C PHE A 81 -19.92 -21.24 6.22
N SER A 82 -21.22 -21.37 6.49
CA SER A 82 -21.90 -22.66 6.64
C SER A 82 -21.96 -23.50 5.35
N ASP A 83 -21.69 -22.89 4.20
CA ASP A 83 -21.58 -23.56 2.91
C ASP A 83 -20.23 -24.27 2.70
N GLY A 84 -19.29 -24.13 3.64
CA GLY A 84 -17.96 -24.72 3.57
C GLY A 84 -16.92 -23.82 2.89
N ALA A 85 -17.31 -22.62 2.45
CA ALA A 85 -16.41 -21.69 1.80
C ALA A 85 -15.65 -20.82 2.80
N ALA A 86 -14.36 -20.65 2.55
CA ALA A 86 -13.45 -19.78 3.27
C ALA A 86 -13.08 -18.58 2.40
N TYR A 87 -13.24 -17.38 2.96
CA TYR A 87 -12.98 -16.12 2.30
C TYR A 87 -11.81 -15.44 3.02
N PRO A 88 -10.63 -15.37 2.38
CA PRO A 88 -9.53 -14.55 2.86
C PRO A 88 -9.97 -13.08 3.08
N PRO A 89 -9.17 -12.30 3.82
CA PRO A 89 -9.49 -10.91 4.08
C PRO A 89 -9.79 -10.19 2.77
N GLU A 90 -10.90 -9.45 2.75
CA GLU A 90 -11.31 -8.62 1.61
C GLU A 90 -11.48 -9.37 0.26
N HIS A 91 -11.71 -10.68 0.29
CA HIS A 91 -12.08 -11.44 -0.91
C HIS A 91 -13.30 -10.75 -1.59
N PRO A 92 -13.22 -10.32 -2.88
CA PRO A 92 -14.25 -9.45 -3.47
C PRO A 92 -15.65 -10.08 -3.58
N GLY A 93 -15.70 -11.41 -3.66
CA GLY A 93 -16.95 -12.19 -3.63
C GLY A 93 -17.39 -12.65 -2.24
N GLY A 94 -16.74 -12.19 -1.17
CA GLY A 94 -17.06 -12.62 0.19
C GLY A 94 -18.39 -12.07 0.69
N PRO A 95 -19.13 -12.82 1.53
CA PRO A 95 -20.34 -12.29 2.16
C PRO A 95 -20.10 -10.96 2.89
N GLY A 96 -21.13 -10.12 2.94
CA GLY A 96 -21.12 -8.84 3.63
C GLY A 96 -20.95 -9.00 5.15
N VAL A 97 -20.74 -7.88 5.84
CA VAL A 97 -20.58 -7.88 7.31
C VAL A 97 -21.89 -8.17 8.04
N GLU A 98 -23.02 -8.18 7.34
CA GLU A 98 -24.34 -8.54 7.87
C GLU A 98 -24.50 -10.05 8.04
N GLU A 99 -23.71 -10.85 7.33
CA GLU A 99 -23.76 -12.31 7.41
C GLU A 99 -22.74 -12.83 8.43
N ARG A 100 -23.21 -13.67 9.37
CA ARG A 100 -22.37 -14.25 10.42
C ARG A 100 -21.47 -15.37 9.88
N PRO A 101 -20.14 -15.27 9.98
CA PRO A 101 -19.25 -16.40 9.73
C PRO A 101 -19.55 -17.56 10.69
N SER A 102 -19.31 -18.81 10.29
CA SER A 102 -19.33 -19.95 11.21
C SER A 102 -18.07 -20.04 12.06
N ALA A 103 -16.92 -19.61 11.51
CA ALA A 103 -15.62 -19.64 12.17
C ALA A 103 -14.66 -18.62 11.54
N CYS A 104 -13.60 -18.30 12.29
CA CYS A 104 -12.52 -17.41 11.89
C CYS A 104 -11.17 -18.14 11.99
N TYR A 105 -10.31 -17.99 10.97
CA TYR A 105 -8.99 -18.63 10.89
C TYR A 105 -7.88 -17.62 10.64
N ALA A 106 -6.66 -17.92 11.10
CA ALA A 106 -5.50 -17.06 10.97
C ALA A 106 -5.09 -16.81 9.51
N ASP A 107 -5.23 -17.82 8.65
CA ASP A 107 -4.90 -17.74 7.23
C ASP A 107 -5.66 -18.81 6.42
N GLY A 108 -5.47 -18.76 5.10
CA GLY A 108 -6.08 -19.70 4.17
C GLY A 108 -5.64 -21.15 4.39
N PRO A 109 -4.33 -21.43 4.55
CA PRO A 109 -3.83 -22.76 4.90
C PRO A 109 -4.52 -23.37 6.13
N ALA A 110 -4.70 -22.61 7.22
CA ALA A 110 -5.38 -23.09 8.42
C ALA A 110 -6.85 -23.47 8.14
N ALA A 111 -7.55 -22.68 7.31
CA ALA A 111 -8.92 -23.02 6.90
C ALA A 111 -8.97 -24.28 6.01
N LEU A 112 -8.00 -24.47 5.12
CA LEU A 112 -7.87 -25.68 4.29
C LEU A 112 -7.59 -26.92 5.14
N GLU A 113 -6.70 -26.83 6.12
CA GLU A 113 -6.40 -27.91 7.07
C GLU A 113 -7.64 -28.30 7.90
N ALA A 114 -8.52 -27.33 8.18
CA ALA A 114 -9.79 -27.54 8.85
C ALA A 114 -10.88 -28.18 7.96
N GLY A 115 -10.59 -28.40 6.66
CA GLY A 115 -11.52 -28.99 5.70
C GLY A 115 -12.45 -28.01 4.99
N PHE A 116 -12.18 -26.71 5.04
CA PHE A 116 -12.88 -25.71 4.23
C PHE A 116 -12.21 -25.54 2.87
N GLU A 117 -12.94 -24.98 1.92
CA GLU A 117 -12.41 -24.66 0.59
C GLU A 117 -12.22 -23.15 0.47
N ILE A 118 -11.04 -22.70 0.03
CA ILE A 118 -10.85 -21.28 -0.29
C ILE A 118 -11.73 -20.94 -1.50
N ALA A 119 -12.63 -19.99 -1.31
CA ALA A 119 -13.49 -19.52 -2.37
C ALA A 119 -12.63 -19.04 -3.55
N PRO A 120 -12.95 -19.45 -4.80
CA PRO A 120 -12.22 -18.96 -5.94
C PRO A 120 -12.52 -17.46 -6.14
N PRO A 121 -11.56 -16.70 -6.70
CA PRO A 121 -11.82 -15.32 -7.10
C PRO A 121 -13.05 -15.24 -8.02
N PRO A 122 -13.86 -14.17 -7.94
CA PRO A 122 -14.97 -13.97 -8.85
C PRO A 122 -14.51 -13.92 -10.32
N ALA A 123 -15.45 -14.13 -11.25
CA ALA A 123 -15.16 -14.00 -12.67
C ALA A 123 -14.62 -12.59 -12.99
N ASN A 124 -13.59 -12.52 -13.84
CA ASN A 124 -12.84 -11.30 -14.17
C ASN A 124 -12.02 -10.71 -13.03
N VAL A 125 -11.78 -11.44 -11.94
CA VAL A 125 -10.82 -11.07 -10.90
C VAL A 125 -9.61 -11.99 -11.01
N ASP A 126 -8.42 -11.39 -11.11
CA ASP A 126 -7.19 -12.16 -11.13
C ASP A 126 -6.57 -12.13 -9.72
N LEU A 127 -6.21 -13.28 -9.16
CA LEU A 127 -5.48 -13.35 -7.89
C LEU A 127 -3.98 -13.52 -8.19
N VAL A 128 -3.19 -12.51 -7.85
CA VAL A 128 -1.74 -12.52 -8.07
C VAL A 128 -1.03 -12.29 -6.76
N ALA A 129 -0.26 -13.29 -6.31
CA ALA A 129 0.50 -13.25 -5.08
C ALA A 129 -0.32 -12.78 -3.85
N GLY A 130 -1.57 -13.24 -3.74
CA GLY A 130 -2.46 -12.88 -2.63
C GLY A 130 -3.21 -11.56 -2.81
N ILE A 131 -2.99 -10.82 -3.89
CA ILE A 131 -3.69 -9.56 -4.21
C ILE A 131 -4.71 -9.80 -5.32
N TYR A 132 -5.96 -9.38 -5.10
CA TYR A 132 -7.01 -9.42 -6.11
C TYR A 132 -6.90 -8.21 -7.04
N LEU A 133 -6.92 -8.46 -8.34
CA LEU A 133 -6.91 -7.45 -9.39
C LEU A 133 -8.25 -7.44 -10.11
N GLU A 134 -9.02 -6.37 -9.91
CA GLU A 134 -10.33 -6.16 -10.54
C GLU A 134 -10.24 -5.25 -11.76
N PRO A 135 -11.19 -5.34 -12.69
CA PRO A 135 -11.32 -4.38 -13.77
C PRO A 135 -11.45 -2.96 -13.22
N THR A 136 -10.72 -2.02 -13.81
CA THR A 136 -10.82 -0.62 -13.40
C THR A 136 -12.21 -0.03 -13.67
N PRO A 137 -12.65 1.00 -12.92
CA PRO A 137 -13.93 1.66 -13.16
C PRO A 137 -14.07 2.13 -14.62
N THR A 138 -15.28 1.99 -15.19
CA THR A 138 -15.56 2.31 -16.61
C THR A 138 -15.27 3.75 -17.01
N GLY A 139 -15.17 4.69 -16.04
CA GLY A 139 -14.79 6.07 -16.28
C GLY A 139 -13.28 6.32 -16.42
N LEU A 140 -12.42 5.39 -15.97
CA LEU A 140 -10.97 5.58 -15.98
C LEU A 140 -10.39 5.77 -17.40
N PRO A 141 -10.80 5.00 -18.43
CA PRO A 141 -10.32 5.21 -19.80
C PRO A 141 -10.54 6.64 -20.31
N ALA A 142 -11.68 7.26 -19.99
CA ALA A 142 -11.96 8.65 -20.38
C ALA A 142 -11.03 9.65 -19.67
N VAL A 143 -10.69 9.40 -18.40
CA VAL A 143 -9.72 10.22 -17.65
C VAL A 143 -8.32 10.10 -18.27
N CYS A 144 -7.89 8.88 -18.61
CA CYS A 144 -6.62 8.64 -19.31
C CYS A 144 -6.59 9.35 -20.67
N GLN A 145 -7.65 9.21 -21.48
CA GLN A 145 -7.74 9.86 -22.79
C GLN A 145 -7.68 11.39 -22.67
N GLN A 146 -8.39 11.96 -21.69
CA GLN A 146 -8.34 13.40 -21.42
C GLN A 146 -6.92 13.84 -21.04
N ALA A 147 -6.23 13.08 -20.18
CA ALA A 147 -4.85 13.37 -19.80
C ALA A 147 -3.92 13.31 -21.03
N ALA A 148 -4.03 12.28 -21.86
CA ALA A 148 -3.27 12.13 -23.10
C ALA A 148 -3.48 13.31 -24.06
N GLY A 149 -4.73 13.75 -24.24
CA GLY A 149 -5.07 14.89 -25.08
C GLY A 149 -4.40 16.19 -24.65
N VAL A 150 -4.24 16.41 -23.34
CA VAL A 150 -3.60 17.63 -22.81
C VAL A 150 -2.07 17.49 -22.76
N LEU A 151 -1.55 16.30 -22.45
CA LEU A 151 -0.12 16.04 -22.36
C LEU A 151 0.55 15.91 -23.73
N GLY A 152 -0.22 15.57 -24.77
CA GLY A 152 0.28 15.45 -26.14
C GLY A 152 1.05 14.15 -26.41
N TYR A 153 0.91 13.14 -25.54
CA TYR A 153 1.49 11.82 -25.72
C TYR A 153 0.62 10.72 -25.10
N ALA A 154 0.85 9.47 -25.49
CA ALA A 154 0.09 8.33 -24.99
C ALA A 154 0.39 8.05 -23.51
N VAL A 155 -0.66 7.96 -22.68
CA VAL A 155 -0.54 7.70 -21.23
C VAL A 155 -0.82 6.22 -20.91
N PRO A 156 -0.18 5.66 -19.88
CA PRO A 156 -0.47 4.31 -19.41
C PRO A 156 -1.81 4.30 -18.65
N CYS A 157 -2.79 3.57 -19.16
CA CYS A 157 -4.10 3.40 -18.57
C CYS A 157 -4.30 1.94 -18.15
N PRO A 158 -4.31 1.61 -16.85
CA PRO A 158 -4.55 0.24 -16.42
C PRO A 158 -5.98 -0.17 -16.69
N SER A 159 -6.14 -1.41 -17.17
CA SER A 159 -7.44 -2.08 -17.29
C SER A 159 -7.82 -2.86 -16.04
N ARG A 160 -6.84 -3.15 -15.16
CA ARG A 160 -7.02 -3.78 -13.86
C ARG A 160 -6.18 -3.12 -12.78
N LEU A 161 -6.68 -3.12 -11.54
CA LEU A 161 -5.98 -2.60 -10.36
C LEU A 161 -6.28 -3.44 -9.11
N PRO A 162 -5.43 -3.37 -8.07
CA PRO A 162 -5.70 -4.00 -6.78
C PRO A 162 -7.06 -3.58 -6.17
N THR A 163 -7.76 -4.55 -5.57
CA THR A 163 -9.07 -4.38 -4.95
C THR A 163 -9.16 -5.05 -3.56
N PRO A 164 -10.05 -4.59 -2.67
CA PRO A 164 -10.66 -3.26 -2.63
C PRO A 164 -9.59 -2.23 -2.34
N GLY A 165 -9.25 -1.41 -3.34
CA GLY A 165 -8.42 -0.23 -3.16
C GLY A 165 -9.30 1.01 -3.20
N GLY A 166 -8.84 2.11 -2.60
CA GLY A 166 -9.35 3.42 -2.97
C GLY A 166 -9.29 3.51 -4.50
N SER A 167 -10.43 3.69 -5.16
CA SER A 167 -10.54 3.77 -6.62
C SER A 167 -9.40 4.59 -7.18
N ALA A 168 -8.75 4.14 -8.26
CA ALA A 168 -7.61 4.81 -8.87
C ALA A 168 -7.78 6.34 -8.85
N ARG A 169 -6.91 7.03 -8.10
CA ARG A 169 -6.98 8.47 -7.88
C ARG A 169 -5.91 9.14 -8.71
N CYS A 170 -6.29 10.24 -9.33
CA CYS A 170 -5.32 11.17 -9.84
C CYS A 170 -4.66 11.91 -8.67
N LEU A 171 -3.34 11.82 -8.52
CA LEU A 171 -2.60 12.57 -7.50
C LEU A 171 -2.67 14.10 -7.72
N ALA A 172 -3.06 14.52 -8.92
CA ALA A 172 -3.24 15.92 -9.31
C ALA A 172 -4.43 16.08 -10.27
N ALA A 173 -4.87 17.31 -10.52
CA ALA A 173 -6.06 17.60 -11.32
C ALA A 173 -5.98 17.00 -12.75
N GLY A 174 -6.79 15.96 -13.00
CA GLY A 174 -6.81 15.23 -14.27
C GLY A 174 -5.59 14.33 -14.49
N CYS A 175 -4.98 13.81 -13.41
CA CYS A 175 -3.82 12.90 -13.44
C CYS A 175 -2.56 13.52 -14.06
N ARG A 176 -2.44 14.86 -13.99
CA ARG A 176 -1.33 15.61 -14.59
C ARG A 176 -0.51 16.31 -13.52
N PHE A 177 0.80 16.08 -13.54
CA PHE A 177 1.72 16.73 -12.62
C PHE A 177 3.04 17.04 -13.31
N ALA A 178 3.57 18.25 -13.18
CA ALA A 178 4.87 18.66 -13.74
C ALA A 178 5.11 18.30 -15.23
N GLY A 179 4.07 18.33 -16.09
CA GLY A 179 4.19 17.94 -17.50
C GLY A 179 4.11 16.41 -17.74
N GLY A 180 3.94 15.64 -16.69
CA GLY A 180 3.77 14.19 -16.69
C GLY A 180 2.37 13.71 -16.34
N PHE A 181 2.19 12.40 -16.45
CA PHE A 181 1.03 11.65 -15.98
C PHE A 181 1.34 10.93 -14.66
N VAL A 182 0.42 10.96 -13.71
CA VAL A 182 0.51 10.15 -12.48
C VAL A 182 -0.85 9.79 -11.90
N MET A 183 -0.98 8.54 -11.50
CA MET A 183 -2.15 7.95 -10.87
C MET A 183 -1.72 6.98 -9.77
N GLU A 184 -2.49 6.92 -8.70
CA GLU A 184 -2.25 6.07 -7.53
C GLU A 184 -3.50 5.25 -7.21
N ALA A 185 -3.33 3.98 -6.86
CA ALA A 185 -4.33 3.17 -6.18
C ALA A 185 -3.76 2.77 -4.81
N ARG A 186 -4.46 3.07 -3.72
CA ARG A 186 -3.94 2.97 -2.34
C ARG A 186 -4.92 2.24 -1.42
N GLY A 187 -4.39 1.67 -0.34
CA GLY A 187 -5.17 1.14 0.76
C GLY A 187 -5.88 -0.16 0.41
N PHE A 188 -5.30 -0.91 -0.53
CA PHE A 188 -5.76 -2.26 -0.81
C PHE A 188 -5.15 -3.24 0.19
N PRO A 189 -5.88 -4.30 0.55
CA PRO A 189 -5.39 -5.33 1.45
C PRO A 189 -4.22 -6.08 0.82
N VAL A 190 -3.29 -6.50 1.67
CA VAL A 190 -2.14 -7.30 1.28
C VAL A 190 -1.94 -8.47 2.25
N PRO A 191 -1.28 -9.56 1.82
CA PRO A 191 -0.86 -10.64 2.72
C PRO A 191 -0.05 -10.13 3.93
N ASN A 192 -0.12 -10.84 5.06
CA ASN A 192 0.58 -10.46 6.30
C ASN A 192 2.11 -10.38 6.13
N ASP A 193 2.68 -11.10 5.17
CA ASP A 193 4.11 -11.11 4.85
C ASP A 193 4.49 -10.12 3.73
N TRP A 194 3.55 -9.30 3.26
CA TRP A 194 3.78 -8.33 2.19
C TRP A 194 4.70 -7.19 2.64
N CYS A 195 4.35 -6.53 3.74
CA CYS A 195 5.08 -5.44 4.35
C CYS A 195 4.63 -5.25 5.82
N ASP A 196 5.51 -4.71 6.67
CA ASP A 196 5.18 -4.44 8.07
C ASP A 196 4.45 -3.08 8.19
N GLY A 197 3.11 -3.13 8.20
CA GLY A 197 2.26 -1.96 8.43
C GLY A 197 2.28 -0.89 7.34
N CYS A 198 2.62 -1.25 6.09
CA CYS A 198 2.65 -0.29 4.99
C CYS A 198 1.25 0.05 4.46
N ASP A 199 1.12 1.22 3.83
CA ASP A 199 -0.13 1.68 3.20
C ASP A 199 -0.12 1.29 1.73
N ALA A 200 -0.29 -0.01 1.49
CA ALA A 200 -0.05 -0.62 0.19
C ALA A 200 -0.67 0.18 -0.96
N HIS A 201 0.18 0.61 -1.87
CA HIS A 201 -0.23 1.40 -3.01
C HIS A 201 0.54 1.06 -4.28
N VAL A 202 -0.12 1.29 -5.42
CA VAL A 202 0.41 1.17 -6.77
C VAL A 202 0.43 2.56 -7.39
N VAL A 203 1.55 2.91 -8.01
CA VAL A 203 1.68 4.15 -8.79
C VAL A 203 1.97 3.83 -10.24
N VAL A 204 1.19 4.44 -11.14
CA VAL A 204 1.36 4.40 -12.59
C VAL A 204 1.70 5.81 -13.07
N ALA A 205 2.78 5.95 -13.83
CA ALA A 205 3.28 7.25 -14.24
C ALA A 205 3.90 7.24 -15.65
N ALA A 206 3.93 8.43 -16.26
CA ALA A 206 4.65 8.67 -17.51
C ALA A 206 5.16 10.10 -17.60
N ALA A 207 6.27 10.29 -18.31
CA ALA A 207 6.91 11.59 -18.49
C ALA A 207 7.62 11.66 -19.86
N PRO A 208 7.71 12.84 -20.50
CA PRO A 208 8.55 13.01 -21.67
C PRO A 208 10.02 12.68 -21.35
N ALA A 209 10.65 11.90 -22.21
CA ALA A 209 12.05 11.51 -22.04
C ALA A 209 12.96 12.74 -22.09
N GLY A 210 13.81 12.89 -21.07
CA GLY A 210 14.75 14.01 -20.94
C GLY A 210 14.18 15.26 -20.29
N ASP A 211 12.88 15.33 -20.00
CA ASP A 211 12.28 16.40 -19.22
C ASP A 211 12.70 16.29 -17.75
N GLN A 212 13.53 17.22 -17.29
CA GLN A 212 14.06 17.22 -15.93
C GLN A 212 12.99 17.51 -14.87
N ALA A 213 11.95 18.25 -15.21
CA ALA A 213 10.88 18.58 -14.27
C ALA A 213 9.96 17.36 -14.04
N ALA A 214 9.75 16.56 -15.08
CA ALA A 214 8.92 15.36 -15.03
C ALA A 214 9.70 14.09 -14.68
N ALA A 215 11.04 14.08 -14.80
CA ALA A 215 11.88 12.90 -14.54
C ALA A 215 11.62 12.19 -13.19
N PRO A 216 11.35 12.90 -12.06
CA PRO A 216 11.03 12.23 -10.81
C PRO A 216 9.79 11.32 -10.88
N LEU A 217 8.84 11.57 -11.80
CA LEU A 217 7.63 10.74 -11.96
C LEU A 217 7.91 9.32 -12.46
N VAL A 218 9.07 9.07 -13.04
CA VAL A 218 9.38 7.79 -13.71
C VAL A 218 10.73 7.21 -13.27
N THR A 219 11.31 7.79 -12.22
CA THR A 219 12.59 7.39 -11.63
C THR A 219 12.53 7.52 -10.12
N CYS A 220 13.53 6.95 -9.45
CA CYS A 220 13.78 7.20 -8.03
C CYS A 220 15.26 7.47 -7.79
N ASP A 221 15.58 7.98 -6.60
CA ASP A 221 16.95 8.34 -6.22
C ASP A 221 17.89 7.14 -6.38
N GLY A 222 19.06 7.39 -6.99
CA GLY A 222 20.05 6.36 -7.30
C GLY A 222 19.93 5.72 -8.69
N ILE A 223 18.85 5.99 -9.43
CA ILE A 223 18.62 5.47 -10.80
C ILE A 223 18.85 6.56 -11.88
N VAL A 224 19.05 7.80 -11.43
CA VAL A 224 19.27 8.97 -12.28
C VAL A 224 20.45 8.72 -13.24
N GLY A 225 20.18 8.78 -14.55
CA GLY A 225 21.18 8.71 -15.61
C GLY A 225 21.20 7.40 -16.42
N SER A 226 20.49 6.36 -15.98
CA SER A 226 20.35 5.15 -16.80
C SER A 226 19.14 5.28 -17.75
N PRO A 227 19.32 5.16 -19.08
CA PRO A 227 18.19 5.21 -20.00
C PRO A 227 17.22 4.08 -19.70
N ALA A 228 15.92 4.36 -19.77
CA ALA A 228 14.91 3.32 -19.62
C ALA A 228 14.97 2.37 -20.84
N PRO A 229 14.84 1.05 -20.63
CA PRO A 229 14.85 0.07 -21.72
C PRO A 229 13.60 0.20 -22.59
N GLU A 230 13.64 -0.24 -23.85
CA GLU A 230 12.49 -0.11 -24.77
C GLU A 230 11.29 -1.00 -24.40
N GLN A 231 11.53 -2.08 -23.67
CA GLN A 231 10.49 -2.97 -23.17
C GLN A 231 10.41 -2.89 -21.66
N PRO A 232 9.22 -3.08 -21.05
CA PRO A 232 9.11 -3.25 -19.62
C PRO A 232 10.08 -4.36 -19.20
N ALA A 233 11.10 -3.98 -18.43
CA ALA A 233 12.14 -4.91 -18.08
C ALA A 233 11.56 -6.01 -17.17
N SER A 234 12.04 -7.24 -17.35
CA SER A 234 11.92 -8.28 -16.31
C SER A 234 12.73 -7.94 -15.05
N GLN A 235 13.50 -6.85 -15.11
CA GLN A 235 14.29 -6.33 -14.02
C GLN A 235 13.47 -5.30 -13.26
N PHE A 236 13.47 -5.45 -11.94
CA PHE A 236 12.81 -4.57 -11.02
C PHE A 236 13.86 -3.80 -10.25
N GLU A 237 13.62 -2.51 -10.12
CA GLU A 237 14.46 -1.58 -9.39
C GLU A 237 13.87 -1.41 -7.99
N ARG A 238 14.72 -1.35 -6.96
CA ARG A 238 14.30 -1.02 -5.60
C ARG A 238 14.49 0.48 -5.40
N CYS A 239 13.41 1.17 -5.14
CA CYS A 239 13.46 2.60 -4.86
C CYS A 239 13.68 2.83 -3.35
N PRO A 240 14.75 3.55 -2.96
CA PRO A 240 14.97 3.88 -1.57
C PRO A 240 13.93 4.88 -1.07
N GLN A 241 13.83 5.00 0.25
CA GLN A 241 13.07 6.08 0.88
C GLN A 241 13.65 7.44 0.45
N GLY A 242 12.77 8.38 0.09
CA GLY A 242 13.15 9.69 -0.44
C GLY A 242 12.61 10.84 0.39
N PRO A 243 13.00 12.09 0.07
CA PRO A 243 12.30 13.24 0.59
C PRO A 243 10.88 13.35 -0.01
N PRO A 244 9.90 13.89 0.73
CA PRO A 244 8.58 14.14 0.18
C PRO A 244 8.63 15.13 -0.99
N TRP A 245 8.06 14.76 -2.13
CA TRP A 245 8.06 15.62 -3.31
C TRP A 245 6.89 16.61 -3.27
N LEU A 246 5.70 16.18 -2.83
CA LEU A 246 4.51 17.05 -2.82
C LEU A 246 4.30 17.67 -1.43
N PRO A 247 4.00 18.98 -1.35
CA PRO A 247 3.43 19.54 -0.13
C PRO A 247 2.12 18.82 0.19
N ASN A 248 2.08 18.09 1.31
CA ASN A 248 0.95 17.31 1.81
C ASN A 248 0.64 15.97 1.10
N ALA A 249 1.49 15.50 0.19
CA ALA A 249 1.52 14.09 -0.21
C ALA A 249 2.89 13.54 0.21
N GLY A 250 2.90 12.49 1.02
CA GLY A 250 4.16 11.87 1.45
C GLY A 250 4.99 11.43 0.24
N GLY A 251 6.31 11.56 0.36
CA GLY A 251 7.25 10.86 -0.50
C GLY A 251 7.50 11.31 -1.93
N LEU A 252 8.53 10.71 -2.53
CA LEU A 252 8.58 10.48 -3.98
C LEU A 252 7.51 9.41 -4.32
N PRO A 253 6.88 9.43 -5.51
CA PRO A 253 5.76 8.56 -5.87
C PRO A 253 6.16 7.09 -6.00
N HIS A 254 7.44 6.78 -5.90
CA HIS A 254 7.99 5.44 -5.98
C HIS A 254 8.83 5.09 -4.75
N GLU A 255 8.83 5.92 -3.69
CA GLU A 255 9.67 5.64 -2.53
C GLU A 255 9.28 4.32 -1.86
N GLU A 256 10.29 3.54 -1.46
CA GLU A 256 10.06 2.22 -0.83
C GLU A 256 9.32 1.21 -1.74
N HIS A 257 9.25 1.49 -3.05
CA HIS A 257 8.61 0.61 -4.01
C HIS A 257 9.58 -0.35 -4.70
N THR A 258 9.00 -1.45 -5.17
CA THR A 258 9.49 -2.16 -6.36
C THR A 258 9.01 -1.39 -7.58
N LEU A 259 9.92 -1.00 -8.46
CA LEU A 259 9.67 -0.21 -9.67
C LEU A 259 10.03 -1.01 -10.92
N THR A 260 9.24 -0.89 -11.99
CA THR A 260 9.70 -1.17 -13.35
C THR A 260 9.42 0.04 -14.24
N ARG A 261 10.35 0.32 -15.15
CA ARG A 261 10.28 1.45 -16.08
C ARG A 261 10.76 1.05 -17.47
N TRP A 262 10.22 1.73 -18.47
CA TRP A 262 10.57 1.52 -19.86
C TRP A 262 10.32 2.78 -20.68
N ARG A 263 10.84 2.80 -21.90
CA ARG A 263 10.67 3.87 -22.87
C ARG A 263 9.88 3.39 -24.07
N ARG A 264 8.91 4.18 -24.51
CA ARG A 264 8.25 3.98 -25.81
C ARG A 264 8.25 5.31 -26.56
N GLY A 265 9.06 5.38 -27.64
CA GLY A 265 9.26 6.63 -28.36
C GLY A 265 9.96 7.68 -27.48
N ALA A 266 9.34 8.86 -27.36
CA ALA A 266 9.86 9.99 -26.57
C ALA A 266 9.26 10.06 -25.15
N VAL A 267 8.69 8.97 -24.64
CA VAL A 267 8.02 8.92 -23.32
C VAL A 267 8.64 7.80 -22.50
N ASP A 268 9.03 8.14 -21.28
CA ASP A 268 9.37 7.21 -20.21
C ASP A 268 8.11 6.87 -19.41
N TYR A 269 7.97 5.60 -19.06
CA TYR A 269 6.83 5.05 -18.31
C TYR A 269 7.36 4.34 -17.07
N ALA A 270 6.59 4.37 -16.01
CA ALA A 270 6.88 3.69 -14.76
C ALA A 270 5.61 3.09 -14.16
N ILE A 271 5.76 1.92 -13.56
CA ILE A 271 4.79 1.38 -12.60
C ILE A 271 5.52 0.80 -11.41
N SER A 272 4.95 1.03 -10.23
CA SER A 272 5.57 0.65 -8.97
C SER A 272 4.53 0.22 -7.95
N ILE A 273 4.94 -0.63 -7.01
CA ILE A 273 4.13 -1.10 -5.89
C ILE A 273 4.98 -1.07 -4.63
N GLU A 274 4.39 -0.65 -3.52
CA GLU A 274 5.08 -0.54 -2.22
C GLU A 274 5.57 -1.89 -1.71
N GLY A 275 6.83 -1.92 -1.26
CA GLY A 275 7.55 -3.09 -0.75
C GLY A 275 8.49 -3.75 -1.76
N PHE A 276 9.22 -4.81 -1.33
CA PHE A 276 10.25 -5.46 -2.14
C PHE A 276 10.33 -6.98 -1.90
N SER A 277 9.76 -7.76 -2.81
CA SER A 277 9.87 -9.23 -2.82
C SER A 277 9.53 -9.81 -4.21
N PRO A 278 9.73 -11.12 -4.44
CA PRO A 278 9.24 -11.77 -5.66
C PRO A 278 7.73 -11.60 -5.90
N ALA A 279 6.93 -11.57 -4.83
CA ALA A 279 5.47 -11.35 -4.90
C ALA A 279 5.13 -9.97 -5.50
N HIS A 280 5.86 -8.92 -5.09
CA HIS A 280 5.72 -7.57 -5.65
C HIS A 280 6.03 -7.55 -7.14
N ALA A 281 7.10 -8.24 -7.54
CA ALA A 281 7.48 -8.39 -8.94
C ALA A 281 6.43 -9.16 -9.76
N ASP A 282 5.77 -10.16 -9.18
CA ASP A 282 4.68 -10.90 -9.83
C ASP A 282 3.48 -9.99 -10.12
N VAL A 283 3.07 -9.20 -9.12
CA VAL A 283 1.96 -8.23 -9.25
C VAL A 283 2.28 -7.16 -10.28
N LEU A 284 3.47 -6.56 -10.24
CA LEU A 284 3.88 -5.58 -11.25
C LEU A 284 3.90 -6.16 -12.66
N ARG A 285 4.36 -7.40 -12.82
CA ARG A 285 4.35 -8.10 -14.12
C ARG A 285 2.94 -8.26 -14.66
N GLN A 286 1.96 -8.53 -13.80
CA GLN A 286 0.56 -8.59 -14.20
C GLN A 286 0.05 -7.19 -14.58
N LEU A 287 0.26 -6.19 -13.71
CA LEU A 287 -0.21 -4.83 -13.95
C LEU A 287 0.35 -4.22 -15.23
N VAL A 288 1.63 -4.46 -15.56
CA VAL A 288 2.23 -4.05 -16.85
C VAL A 288 1.51 -4.66 -18.05
N ARG A 289 1.12 -5.94 -17.98
CA ARG A 289 0.37 -6.60 -19.07
C ARG A 289 -1.02 -6.00 -19.24
N ASP A 290 -1.59 -5.53 -18.14
CA ASP A 290 -2.92 -4.93 -18.10
C ASP A 290 -2.94 -3.43 -18.42
N LEU A 291 -1.80 -2.84 -18.80
CA LEU A 291 -1.73 -1.46 -19.30
C LEU A 291 -2.15 -1.36 -20.76
N ALA A 292 -3.13 -0.50 -21.04
CA ALA A 292 -3.34 0.10 -22.35
C ALA A 292 -2.56 1.41 -22.47
N TYR A 293 -2.08 1.76 -23.66
CA TYR A 293 -1.47 3.06 -23.91
C TYR A 293 -2.45 3.88 -24.73
N VAL A 294 -3.12 4.82 -24.05
CA VAL A 294 -4.23 5.60 -24.62
C VAL A 294 -3.68 6.92 -25.14
N ASP A 295 -3.96 7.25 -26.39
CA ASP A 295 -3.64 8.56 -26.98
C ASP A 295 -4.87 9.49 -27.00
N ALA A 296 -4.73 10.68 -27.59
CA ALA A 296 -5.83 11.65 -27.66
C ALA A 296 -7.06 11.15 -28.45
N ASN A 297 -6.86 10.20 -29.37
CA ASN A 297 -7.89 9.70 -30.29
C ASN A 297 -8.59 8.43 -29.81
N GLY A 298 -8.10 7.80 -28.74
CA GLY A 298 -8.67 6.57 -28.17
C GLY A 298 -7.87 5.34 -28.56
#